data_AF-A0A1E5P140-F1
#
_entry.id   AF-A0A1E5P140-F1
#
_cell.length_a   1.000
_cell.length_b   1.000
_cell.length_c   1.000
_cell.angle_alpha   90.00
_cell.angle_beta   90.00
_cell.angle_gamma   90.00
#
_symmetry.space_group_name_H-M   'P 1'
#
loop_
_entity.id
_entity.type
_entity.pdbx_description
1 polymer ?
#
loop_
_entity_poly.entity_id
_entity_poly.type
_entity_poly.pdbx_seq_one_letter_code
_entity_poly.pdbx_strand_id
1 'polypeptide(L)'
;MSLTWRYHLRPDGSFSRSANIDGALDPVTDEQFARTDPGDRDERPKRSCSRCSRDLLLRWHGPLITGEWMELCSACDADRPAARAFIRWHLDPERTVEKLPQLFEDWETETMQAKGWVRVP
;
A
#
# COMPACT_ATOMS: atom_id res chain seq x y z
N MET A 1 21.65 -5.68 -8.76
CA MET A 1 20.70 -6.02 -7.69
C MET A 1 19.32 -5.57 -8.16
N SER A 2 18.40 -6.50 -8.36
CA SER A 2 17.00 -6.18 -8.71
C SER A 2 16.19 -6.15 -7.42
N LEU A 3 15.75 -4.97 -7.00
CA LEU A 3 14.80 -4.86 -5.90
C LEU A 3 13.41 -5.16 -6.48
N THR A 4 12.81 -6.27 -6.08
CA THR A 4 11.40 -6.55 -6.37
C THR A 4 10.59 -6.45 -5.09
N TRP A 5 9.30 -6.13 -5.19
CA TRP A 5 8.41 -6.08 -4.04
C TRP A 5 7.52 -7.32 -4.05
N ARG A 6 7.46 -8.04 -2.93
CA ARG A 6 6.47 -9.09 -2.73
C ARG A 6 5.28 -8.52 -1.98
N TYR A 7 4.09 -8.68 -2.56
CA TYR A 7 2.83 -8.21 -2.00
C TYR A 7 2.03 -9.39 -1.45
N HIS A 8 1.34 -9.19 -0.33
CA HIS A 8 0.47 -10.18 0.28
C HIS A 8 -0.85 -9.54 0.67
N LEU A 9 -1.95 -10.04 0.10
CA LEU A 9 -3.32 -9.61 0.38
C LEU A 9 -3.97 -10.60 1.36
N ARG A 10 -4.49 -10.08 2.47
CA ARG A 10 -5.18 -10.86 3.50
C ARG A 10 -6.69 -10.98 3.19
N PRO A 11 -7.39 -11.97 3.78
CA PRO A 11 -8.84 -12.15 3.58
C PRO A 11 -9.72 -10.99 4.08
N ASP A 12 -9.27 -10.25 5.09
CA ASP A 12 -9.91 -9.02 5.57
C ASP A 12 -9.71 -7.85 4.58
N GLY A 13 -8.90 -8.08 3.55
CA GLY A 13 -8.63 -7.16 2.48
C GLY A 13 -7.57 -6.11 2.79
N SER A 14 -6.89 -6.24 3.93
CA SER A 14 -5.63 -5.55 4.23
C SER A 14 -4.47 -6.18 3.46
N PHE A 15 -3.37 -5.47 3.24
CA PHE A 15 -2.20 -6.03 2.58
C PHE A 15 -0.89 -5.51 3.18
N SER A 16 0.19 -6.27 2.94
CA SER A 16 1.56 -5.86 3.24
C SER A 16 2.45 -6.03 2.00
N ARG A 17 3.60 -5.35 2.00
CA ARG A 17 4.66 -5.56 1.02
C ARG A 17 6.00 -5.66 1.72
N SER A 18 6.87 -6.52 1.22
CA SER A 18 8.24 -6.68 1.69
C SER A 18 9.22 -6.59 0.54
N ALA A 19 10.39 -6.01 0.82
CA ALA A 19 11.49 -5.96 -0.14
C ALA A 19 12.02 -7.37 -0.38
N ASN A 20 11.99 -7.80 -1.64
CA ASN A 20 12.63 -9.03 -2.11
C ASN A 20 13.98 -8.65 -2.72
N ILE A 21 14.99 -8.55 -1.85
CA ILE A 21 16.36 -8.21 -2.23
C ILE A 21 17.03 -9.46 -2.76
N ASP A 22 17.53 -9.41 -4.00
CA ASP A 22 18.27 -10.49 -4.66
C ASP A 22 17.52 -11.85 -4.68
N GLY A 23 16.18 -11.82 -4.74
CA GLY A 23 15.36 -13.04 -4.79
C GLY A 23 15.30 -13.81 -3.47
N ALA A 24 15.73 -13.21 -2.34
CA ALA A 24 15.74 -13.88 -1.03
C ALA A 24 14.37 -14.42 -0.59
N LEU A 25 13.28 -13.86 -1.11
CA LEU A 25 11.92 -14.30 -0.85
C LEU A 25 11.40 -15.29 -1.92
N ASP A 26 12.07 -15.50 -3.04
CA ASP A 26 11.63 -16.44 -4.08
C ASP A 26 11.42 -17.89 -3.58
N PRO A 27 12.23 -18.45 -2.65
CA PRO A 27 11.99 -19.81 -2.15
C PRO A 27 10.88 -19.89 -1.09
N VAL A 28 10.33 -18.76 -0.65
CA VAL A 28 9.29 -18.69 0.39
C VAL A 28 7.92 -18.85 -0.27
N THR A 29 7.06 -19.74 0.23
CA THR A 29 5.67 -19.84 -0.25
C THR A 29 4.82 -18.68 0.27
N ASP A 30 3.68 -18.39 -0.37
CA ASP A 30 2.78 -17.33 0.11
C ASP A 30 2.30 -17.60 1.54
N GLU A 31 2.07 -18.86 1.89
CA GLU A 31 1.68 -19.29 3.24
C GLU A 31 2.79 -19.06 4.27
N GLN A 32 4.05 -19.32 3.89
CA GLN A 32 5.20 -19.06 4.76
C GLN A 32 5.42 -17.56 4.92
N PHE A 33 5.25 -16.79 3.85
CA PHE A 33 5.35 -15.34 3.85
C PHE A 33 4.24 -14.69 4.71
N ALA A 34 3.03 -15.25 4.69
CA ALA A 34 1.92 -14.83 5.53
C ALA A 34 2.21 -15.01 7.04
N ARG A 35 3.02 -16.01 7.42
CA ARG A 35 3.40 -16.28 8.82
C ARG A 35 4.51 -15.37 9.34
N THR A 36 5.34 -14.82 8.46
CA THR A 36 6.42 -13.88 8.82
C THR A 36 5.93 -12.45 8.99
N ASP A 37 4.70 -12.16 8.55
CA ASP A 37 4.08 -10.88 8.77
C ASP A 37 3.67 -10.76 10.25
N PRO A 38 4.19 -9.78 11.01
CA PRO A 38 3.74 -9.52 12.36
C PRO A 38 2.32 -8.95 12.23
N GLY A 39 1.32 -9.83 12.33
CA GLY A 39 -0.12 -9.54 12.26
C GLY A 39 -0.64 -8.61 13.38
N ASP A 40 0.20 -7.73 13.91
CA ASP A 40 -0.07 -6.84 15.03
C ASP A 40 -0.38 -5.40 14.55
N ARG A 41 -1.01 -5.29 13.38
CA ARG A 41 -1.55 -4.02 12.86
C ARG A 41 -3.08 -3.95 12.88
N ASP A 42 -3.75 -5.04 13.27
CA ASP A 42 -5.20 -5.20 13.17
C ASP A 42 -6.00 -4.49 14.29
N GLU A 43 -5.35 -4.04 15.36
CA GLU A 43 -6.01 -3.27 16.44
C GLU A 43 -5.77 -1.75 16.37
N ARG A 44 -5.21 -1.21 15.28
CA ARG A 44 -5.13 0.26 15.15
C ARG A 44 -6.50 0.79 14.74
N PRO A 45 -7.14 1.68 15.52
CA PRO A 45 -8.43 2.24 15.15
C PRO A 45 -8.35 2.85 13.75
N LYS A 46 -9.39 2.61 12.93
CA LYS A 46 -9.54 3.21 11.59
C LYS A 46 -9.22 4.69 11.72
N ARG A 47 -8.07 5.10 11.18
CA ARG A 47 -7.59 6.47 11.36
C ARG A 47 -8.39 7.38 10.45
N SER A 48 -8.79 8.52 10.99
CA SER A 48 -9.44 9.57 10.23
C SER A 48 -8.43 10.25 9.30
N CYS A 49 -8.89 10.66 8.12
CA CYS A 49 -8.13 11.41 7.14
C CYS A 49 -7.75 12.77 7.73
N SER A 50 -6.47 13.12 7.65
CA SER A 50 -5.97 14.41 8.13
C SER A 50 -6.61 15.62 7.44
N ARG A 51 -7.11 15.44 6.20
CA ARG A 51 -7.70 16.50 5.37
C ARG A 51 -9.19 16.72 5.59
N CYS A 52 -9.96 15.66 5.86
CA CYS A 52 -11.43 15.75 5.92
C CYS A 52 -12.08 14.98 7.08
N SER A 53 -11.28 14.38 7.96
CA SER A 53 -11.71 13.62 9.15
C SER A 53 -12.56 12.37 8.89
N ARG A 54 -12.83 12.01 7.62
CA ARG A 54 -13.49 10.74 7.25
C ARG A 54 -12.55 9.55 7.40
N ASP A 55 -13.10 8.35 7.42
CA ASP A 55 -12.31 7.12 7.47
C ASP A 55 -11.32 7.02 6.30
N LEU A 56 -10.06 6.69 6.61
CA LEU A 56 -9.06 6.36 5.61
C LEU A 56 -9.23 4.93 5.11
N LEU A 57 -9.05 4.74 3.81
CA LEU A 57 -8.97 3.42 3.20
C LEU A 57 -7.59 2.80 3.42
N LEU A 58 -6.54 3.61 3.28
CA LEU A 58 -5.17 3.16 3.48
C LEU A 58 -4.35 4.25 4.14
N ARG A 59 -3.47 3.82 5.04
CA ARG A 59 -2.40 4.65 5.59
C ARG A 59 -1.09 3.89 5.47
N TRP A 60 -0.18 4.44 4.67
CA TRP A 60 1.07 3.79 4.32
C TRP A 60 2.25 4.61 4.80
N HIS A 61 3.31 3.96 5.27
CA HIS A 61 4.53 4.67 5.61
C HIS A 61 5.21 5.10 4.30
N GLY A 62 5.43 6.39 4.10
CA GLY A 62 6.17 6.88 2.94
C GLY A 62 7.61 6.34 2.91
N PRO A 63 8.42 6.74 1.92
CA PRO A 63 9.83 6.39 1.90
C PRO A 63 10.46 6.65 3.27
N LEU A 64 11.24 5.69 3.79
CA LEU A 64 11.82 5.70 5.15
C LEU A 64 12.49 7.04 5.52
N ILE A 65 13.01 7.74 4.51
CA ILE A 65 13.75 9.00 4.60
C ILE A 65 12.83 10.18 4.98
N THR A 66 11.55 10.13 4.60
CA THR A 66 10.62 11.26 4.78
C THR A 66 9.96 11.30 6.15
N GLY A 67 9.86 10.15 6.85
CA GLY A 67 9.14 10.03 8.13
C GLY A 67 7.63 10.34 8.06
N GLU A 68 7.10 10.64 6.87
CA GLU A 68 5.73 11.05 6.66
C GLU A 68 4.85 9.87 6.24
N TRP A 69 3.58 9.96 6.62
CA TRP A 69 2.56 9.00 6.24
C TRP A 69 1.86 9.44 4.95
N MET A 70 1.63 8.47 4.08
CA MET A 70 0.79 8.59 2.90
C MET A 70 -0.62 8.12 3.25
N GLU A 71 -1.62 8.87 2.82
CA GLU A 71 -3.03 8.62 3.14
C GLU A 71 -3.83 8.45 1.85
N LEU A 72 -4.64 7.40 1.78
CA LEU A 72 -5.64 7.21 0.73
C LEU A 72 -7.03 7.47 1.31
N CYS A 73 -7.64 8.57 0.89
CA CYS A 73 -8.99 8.96 1.29
C CYS A 73 -9.92 8.91 0.07
N SER A 74 -11.03 8.17 0.20
CA SER A 74 -12.03 8.05 -0.86
C SER A 74 -12.66 9.38 -1.27
N ALA A 75 -12.70 10.37 -0.39
CA ALA A 75 -13.24 11.70 -0.68
C ALA A 75 -12.17 12.64 -1.26
N CYS A 76 -11.01 12.76 -0.59
CA CYS A 76 -10.00 13.74 -0.98
C CYS A 76 -9.17 13.33 -2.20
N ASP A 77 -9.06 12.03 -2.49
CA ASP A 77 -8.25 11.52 -3.60
C ASP A 77 -9.10 11.00 -4.77
N ALA A 78 -10.41 11.23 -4.76
CA ALA A 78 -11.33 10.76 -5.80
C ALA A 78 -10.99 11.30 -7.21
N ASP A 79 -10.42 12.50 -7.30
CA ASP A 79 -10.11 13.14 -8.58
C ASP A 79 -8.70 12.82 -9.09
N ARG A 80 -7.86 12.19 -8.26
CA ARG A 80 -6.50 11.82 -8.62
C ARG A 80 -6.51 10.48 -9.37
N PRO A 81 -6.02 10.40 -10.62
CA PRO A 81 -6.19 9.21 -11.46
C PRO A 81 -5.74 7.89 -10.81
N ALA A 82 -4.53 7.84 -10.26
CA ALA A 82 -3.99 6.61 -9.68
C ALA A 82 -4.68 6.27 -8.36
N ALA A 83 -4.84 7.26 -7.48
CA ALA A 83 -5.58 7.08 -6.24
C ALA A 83 -7.02 6.61 -6.48
N ARG A 84 -7.73 7.17 -7.46
CA ARG A 84 -9.09 6.75 -7.84
C ARG A 84 -9.14 5.30 -8.30
N ALA A 85 -8.18 4.88 -9.13
CA ALA A 85 -8.09 3.48 -9.57
C ALA A 85 -7.86 2.56 -8.37
N PHE A 86 -7.00 2.96 -7.45
CA PHE A 86 -6.71 2.18 -6.26
C PHE A 86 -7.89 2.14 -5.27
N ILE A 87 -8.61 3.25 -5.08
CA ILE A 87 -9.86 3.32 -4.30
C ILE A 87 -10.88 2.33 -4.85
N ARG A 88 -11.08 2.31 -6.18
CA ARG A 88 -12.04 1.39 -6.82
C ARG A 88 -11.67 -0.07 -6.56
N TRP A 89 -10.39 -0.42 -6.73
CA TRP A 89 -9.92 -1.76 -6.41
C TRP A 89 -10.07 -2.09 -4.93
N HIS A 90 -9.79 -1.16 -4.02
CA HIS A 90 -9.86 -1.41 -2.58
C HIS A 90 -11.30 -1.60 -2.07
N LEU A 91 -12.28 -0.96 -2.73
CA LEU A 91 -13.70 -1.10 -2.44
C LEU A 91 -14.36 -2.30 -3.16
N ASP A 92 -13.65 -2.94 -4.09
CA ASP A 92 -14.13 -4.13 -4.80
C ASP A 92 -14.06 -5.37 -3.88
N PRO A 93 -15.18 -6.06 -3.61
CA PRO A 93 -15.19 -7.29 -2.82
C PRO A 93 -14.49 -8.45 -3.53
N GLU A 94 -14.43 -8.45 -4.86
CA GLU A 94 -13.79 -9.49 -5.67
C GLU A 94 -12.34 -9.13 -6.05
N ARG A 95 -11.73 -8.20 -5.31
CA ARG A 95 -10.38 -7.73 -5.60
C ARG A 95 -9.35 -8.85 -5.46
N THR A 96 -8.41 -8.86 -6.39
CA THR A 96 -7.36 -9.87 -6.44
C THR A 96 -5.97 -9.24 -6.35
N VAL A 97 -4.97 -10.04 -5.94
CA VAL A 97 -3.60 -9.57 -5.68
C VAL A 97 -2.84 -9.20 -6.95
N GLU A 98 -3.23 -9.72 -8.12
CA GLU A 98 -2.45 -9.54 -9.37
C GLU A 98 -2.39 -8.08 -9.81
N LYS A 99 -3.42 -7.29 -9.49
CA LYS A 99 -3.46 -5.85 -9.81
C LYS A 99 -2.88 -4.96 -8.72
N LEU A 100 -2.71 -5.49 -7.51
CA LEU A 100 -2.26 -4.72 -6.35
C LEU A 100 -0.88 -4.07 -6.57
N PRO A 101 0.16 -4.77 -7.07
CA PRO A 101 1.47 -4.17 -7.26
C PRO A 101 1.43 -2.91 -8.11
N GLN A 102 0.81 -2.97 -9.29
CA GLN A 102 0.73 -1.85 -10.21
C GLN A 102 -0.08 -0.68 -9.61
N LEU A 103 -1.29 -0.97 -9.09
CA LEU A 103 -2.15 0.06 -8.51
C LEU A 103 -1.50 0.76 -7.32
N PHE A 104 -0.80 -0.01 -6.50
CA PHE A 104 -0.07 0.52 -5.36
C PHE A 104 1.08 1.42 -5.82
N GLU A 105 1.91 0.97 -6.77
CA GLU A 105 3.07 1.72 -7.24
C GLU A 105 2.67 3.01 -7.97
N ASP A 106 1.58 2.99 -8.74
CA ASP A 106 1.02 4.18 -9.38
C ASP A 106 0.52 5.18 -8.34
N TRP A 107 -0.27 4.72 -7.35
CA TRP A 107 -0.75 5.58 -6.27
C TRP A 107 0.39 6.15 -5.41
N GLU A 108 1.38 5.32 -5.11
CA GLU A 108 2.56 5.74 -4.35
C GLU A 108 3.29 6.83 -5.11
N THR A 109 3.59 6.60 -6.40
CA THR A 109 4.27 7.58 -7.27
C THR A 109 3.50 8.88 -7.37
N GLU A 110 2.20 8.82 -7.63
CA GLU A 110 1.33 10.00 -7.73
C GLU A 110 1.30 10.79 -6.41
N THR A 111 1.31 10.10 -5.26
CA THR A 111 1.29 10.73 -3.93
C THR A 111 2.64 11.30 -3.54
N MET A 112 3.73 10.65 -3.93
CA MET A 112 5.07 11.21 -3.81
C MET A 112 5.18 12.51 -4.64
N GLN A 113 4.74 12.49 -5.90
CA GLN A 113 4.76 13.66 -6.79
C GLN A 113 3.94 14.82 -6.22
N ALA A 114 2.73 14.56 -5.72
CA ALA A 114 1.87 15.57 -5.10
C ALA A 114 2.51 16.21 -3.85
N LYS A 115 3.40 15.48 -3.16
CA LYS A 115 4.16 15.95 -2.00
C LYS A 115 5.53 16.54 -2.36
N GLY A 116 5.90 16.57 -3.64
CA GLY A 116 7.22 17.01 -4.10
C GLY A 116 8.36 16.05 -3.73
N TRP A 117 8.05 14.79 -3.43
CA TRP A 117 9.05 13.79 -3.08
C TRP A 117 9.60 13.12 -4.34
N VAL A 118 10.92 12.95 -4.37
CA VAL A 118 11.62 12.27 -5.46
C VAL A 118 12.05 10.89 -4.97
N ARG A 119 11.76 9.84 -5.75
CA ARG A 119 12.38 8.53 -5.53
C ARG A 119 13.87 8.69 -5.81
N VAL A 120 14.71 8.49 -4.80
CA VAL A 120 16.15 8.37 -5.01
C VAL A 120 16.38 7.04 -5.75
N PRO A 121 17.07 7.04 -6.91
CA PRO A 121 17.33 5.83 -7.69
C PRO A 121 18.12 4.76 -6.92
#